data_AF-A0A1Z4C3Y6-F1
#
_entry.id   AF-A0A1Z4C3Y6-F1
#
_cell.length_a   1.000
_cell.length_b   1.000
_cell.length_c   1.000
_cell.angle_alpha   90.00
_cell.angle_beta   90.00
_cell.angle_gamma   90.00
#
_symmetry.space_group_name_H-M   'P 1'
#
loop_
_entity.id
_entity.type
_entity.pdbx_description
1 polymer ?
#
loop_
_entity_poly.entity_id
_entity_poly.type
_entity_poly.pdbx_seq_one_letter_code
_entity_poly.pdbx_strand_id
1 'polypeptide(L)'
;MSQKLAVSFILTLLTGCGQLQSPASQAPAAARPAGPEIRWVVADTRKLTEAVEIAIINADPDYQTEKKRYADSKQAQQLLREQIDELEQADKRKCIDERGNPRQNDPNNSSSPLNTPMLRGFSRPSRLSAEIQRPNKPSYWDCVKTIAEDPLISDLRTQQSRFGNIEQQRRNTERERRQRAETILSKLAADYGQAHGYPLILNNISQYVLFNRNKVVLDVTDDLLDYIAAHPEATQPPAVAADPAVNP
;
A
#
# COMPACT_ATOMS: atom_id res chain seq x y z
N MET A 1 49.21 -25.46 11.87
CA MET A 1 49.37 -25.91 13.28
C MET A 1 47.99 -25.97 13.92
N SER A 2 47.78 -27.00 14.76
CA SER A 2 46.62 -27.26 15.64
C SER A 2 45.36 -27.84 14.98
N GLN A 3 44.64 -28.78 15.58
CA GLN A 3 44.97 -30.07 16.22
C GLN A 3 43.61 -30.80 16.28
N LYS A 4 43.56 -32.07 15.87
CA LYS A 4 42.38 -32.95 15.98
C LYS A 4 42.36 -33.59 17.37
N LEU A 5 41.20 -33.66 18.02
CA LEU A 5 40.92 -34.55 19.16
C LEU A 5 39.45 -35.03 19.02
N ALA A 6 39.21 -36.31 18.68
CA ALA A 6 39.06 -37.47 19.59
C ALA A 6 37.70 -37.44 20.32
N VAL A 7 36.67 -38.13 19.81
CA VAL A 7 36.28 -39.53 20.13
C VAL A 7 36.50 -39.88 21.61
N SER A 8 35.42 -39.97 22.38
CA SER A 8 35.40 -40.77 23.59
C SER A 8 34.08 -41.51 23.74
N PHE A 9 34.23 -42.82 23.68
CA PHE A 9 33.31 -43.90 24.02
C PHE A 9 33.00 -43.85 25.52
N ILE A 10 31.72 -43.90 25.91
CA ILE A 10 31.33 -44.53 27.18
C ILE A 10 30.15 -45.46 26.89
N LEU A 11 30.49 -46.74 26.81
CA LEU A 11 29.60 -47.89 26.78
C LEU A 11 29.49 -48.37 28.23
N THR A 12 28.32 -48.20 28.86
CA THR A 12 28.00 -48.86 30.14
C THR A 12 26.85 -49.84 29.91
N LEU A 13 27.23 -51.09 29.63
CA LEU A 13 26.43 -52.29 29.89
C LEU A 13 26.59 -52.65 31.36
N LEU A 14 25.49 -52.89 32.07
CA LEU A 14 25.34 -53.82 33.21
C LEU A 14 23.83 -53.86 33.56
N THR A 15 23.11 -54.85 33.05
CA THR A 15 22.64 -56.05 33.79
C THR A 15 21.66 -55.75 34.93
N GLY A 16 20.40 -56.13 34.69
CA GLY A 16 19.37 -56.30 35.70
C GLY A 16 18.29 -57.25 35.17
N CYS A 17 18.53 -58.56 35.32
CA CYS A 17 17.56 -59.60 35.06
C CYS A 17 16.43 -59.55 36.10
N GLY A 18 15.19 -59.77 35.64
CA GLY A 18 14.21 -60.54 36.40
C GLY A 18 13.10 -59.76 37.11
N GLN A 19 11.99 -59.54 36.40
CA GLN A 19 10.68 -59.94 36.91
C GLN A 19 9.67 -60.01 35.75
N LEU A 20 9.39 -61.24 35.31
CA LEU A 20 8.18 -61.59 34.58
C LEU A 20 7.00 -61.39 35.54
N GLN A 21 6.48 -60.17 35.59
CA GLN A 21 5.22 -59.87 36.25
C GLN A 21 4.13 -59.94 35.19
N SER A 22 3.28 -60.96 35.32
CA SER A 22 2.09 -61.16 34.50
C SER A 22 1.35 -59.85 34.26
N PRO A 23 0.88 -59.55 33.04
CA PRO A 23 -0.04 -58.45 32.86
C PRO A 23 -1.30 -58.78 33.67
N ALA A 24 -1.45 -58.11 34.80
CA ALA A 24 -2.76 -57.97 35.41
C ALA A 24 -3.69 -57.45 34.31
N SER A 25 -4.76 -58.20 34.05
CA SER A 25 -5.87 -57.77 33.20
C SER A 25 -6.18 -56.31 33.50
N GLN A 26 -5.74 -55.42 32.61
CA GLN A 26 -6.21 -54.05 32.61
C GLN A 26 -7.70 -54.16 32.31
N ALA A 27 -8.50 -53.88 33.35
CA ALA A 27 -9.92 -53.60 33.16
C ALA A 27 -10.04 -52.62 31.99
N PRO A 28 -11.04 -52.79 31.10
CA PRO A 28 -11.21 -51.92 29.95
C PRO A 28 -11.21 -50.49 30.45
N ALA A 29 -10.20 -49.72 30.02
CA ALA A 29 -10.09 -48.30 30.31
C ALA A 29 -11.43 -47.69 29.91
N ALA A 30 -12.21 -47.27 30.91
CA ALA A 30 -13.48 -46.59 30.70
C ALA A 30 -13.23 -45.54 29.63
N ALA A 31 -13.94 -45.69 28.50
CA ALA A 31 -13.80 -44.82 27.36
C ALA A 31 -13.87 -43.38 27.87
N ARG A 32 -12.73 -42.67 27.82
CA ARG A 32 -12.70 -41.24 28.11
C ARG A 32 -13.84 -40.64 27.29
N PRO A 33 -14.79 -39.90 27.90
CA PRO A 33 -15.83 -39.24 27.13
C PRO A 33 -15.11 -38.46 26.04
N ALA A 34 -15.50 -38.71 24.79
CA ALA A 34 -14.99 -37.95 23.67
C ALA A 34 -15.23 -36.49 24.04
N GLY A 35 -14.15 -35.74 24.29
CA GLY A 35 -14.23 -34.33 24.59
C GLY A 35 -15.02 -33.62 23.47
N PRO A 36 -15.56 -32.43 23.75
CA PRO A 36 -16.34 -31.69 22.77
C PRO A 36 -15.61 -31.65 21.42
N GLU A 37 -16.30 -32.06 20.37
CA GLU A 37 -15.72 -32.18 19.04
C GLU A 37 -15.28 -30.80 18.55
N ILE A 38 -13.96 -30.56 18.48
CA ILE A 38 -13.41 -29.29 18.00
C ILE A 38 -13.61 -29.24 16.48
N ARG A 39 -14.57 -28.43 16.04
CA ARG A 39 -14.75 -28.10 14.63
C ARG A 39 -13.78 -26.97 14.27
N TRP A 40 -12.86 -27.27 13.36
CA TRP A 40 -11.95 -26.26 12.82
C TRP A 40 -12.71 -25.42 11.81
N VAL A 41 -12.72 -24.11 12.05
CA VAL A 41 -13.42 -23.14 11.22
C VAL A 41 -12.39 -22.20 10.62
N VAL A 42 -12.47 -21.98 9.31
CA VAL A 42 -11.59 -21.06 8.56
C VAL A 42 -12.43 -20.00 7.88
N ALA A 43 -11.85 -18.81 7.72
CA ALA A 43 -12.43 -17.76 6.92
C ALA A 43 -11.37 -17.00 6.12
N ASP A 44 -11.72 -16.61 4.89
CA ASP A 44 -10.91 -15.73 4.06
C ASP A 44 -11.03 -14.29 4.56
N THR A 45 -10.17 -13.92 5.52
CA THR A 45 -10.20 -12.57 6.09
C THR A 45 -9.89 -11.48 5.07
N ARG A 46 -9.22 -11.78 3.95
CA ARG A 46 -8.99 -10.78 2.92
C ARG A 46 -10.31 -10.35 2.29
N LYS A 47 -11.16 -11.32 1.94
CA LYS A 47 -12.52 -11.04 1.44
C LYS A 47 -13.38 -10.34 2.48
N LEU A 48 -13.31 -10.79 3.73
CA LEU A 48 -14.10 -10.18 4.82
C LEU A 48 -13.66 -8.73 5.09
N THR A 49 -12.35 -8.45 5.11
CA THR A 49 -11.83 -7.09 5.27
C THR A 49 -12.26 -6.20 4.10
N GLU A 50 -12.19 -6.68 2.86
CA GLU A 50 -12.65 -5.94 1.69
C GLU A 50 -14.16 -5.62 1.77
N ALA A 51 -14.99 -6.57 2.20
CA ALA A 51 -16.42 -6.35 2.40
C ALA A 51 -16.71 -5.29 3.47
N VAL A 52 -15.99 -5.33 4.59
CA VAL A 52 -16.11 -4.31 5.66
C VAL A 52 -15.60 -2.95 5.20
N GLU A 53 -14.48 -2.89 4.48
CA GLU A 53 -13.97 -1.64 3.90
C GLU A 53 -14.99 -1.01 2.95
N ILE A 54 -15.61 -1.81 2.07
CA ILE A 54 -16.67 -1.37 1.16
C ILE A 54 -17.89 -0.86 1.95
N ALA A 55 -18.31 -1.57 3.00
CA ALA A 55 -19.43 -1.15 3.85
C ALA A 55 -19.15 0.20 4.53
N ILE A 56 -17.94 0.39 5.08
CA ILE A 56 -17.51 1.67 5.67
C ILE A 56 -17.49 2.79 4.62
N ILE A 57 -16.98 2.51 3.42
CA ILE A 57 -16.94 3.49 2.32
C ILE A 57 -18.35 3.90 1.90
N ASN A 58 -19.27 2.95 1.76
CA ASN A 58 -20.65 3.22 1.36
C ASN A 58 -21.44 3.97 2.45
N ALA A 59 -21.05 3.79 3.71
CA ALA A 59 -21.62 4.50 4.85
C ALA A 59 -21.09 5.94 5.02
N ASP A 60 -19.97 6.28 4.37
CA ASP A 60 -19.33 7.59 4.46
C ASP A 60 -19.82 8.51 3.32
N PRO A 61 -20.69 9.51 3.61
CA PRO A 61 -21.22 10.40 2.58
C PRO A 61 -20.14 11.30 1.96
N ASP A 62 -19.04 11.56 2.69
CA ASP A 62 -17.99 12.47 2.26
C ASP A 62 -16.95 11.78 1.36
N TYR A 63 -16.92 10.44 1.34
CA TYR A 63 -15.94 9.67 0.58
C TYR A 63 -15.92 10.03 -0.91
N GLN A 64 -17.08 10.15 -1.54
CA GLN A 64 -17.14 10.47 -2.98
C GLN A 64 -16.62 11.89 -3.25
N THR A 65 -16.90 12.83 -2.34
CA THR A 65 -16.40 14.20 -2.41
C THR A 65 -14.88 14.23 -2.23
N GLU A 66 -14.35 13.52 -1.23
CA GLU A 66 -12.91 13.40 -1.00
C GLU A 66 -12.20 12.75 -2.20
N LYS A 67 -12.74 11.65 -2.73
CA LYS A 67 -12.23 10.94 -3.90
C LYS A 67 -12.17 11.84 -5.13
N LYS A 68 -13.22 12.62 -5.38
CA LYS A 68 -13.26 13.60 -6.48
C LYS A 68 -12.22 14.69 -6.27
N ARG A 69 -12.17 15.30 -5.09
CA ARG A 69 -11.19 16.35 -4.74
C ARG A 69 -9.76 15.85 -4.92
N TYR A 70 -9.47 14.60 -4.56
CA TYR A 70 -8.17 13.98 -4.77
C TYR A 70 -7.86 13.79 -6.26
N ALA A 71 -8.82 13.32 -7.06
CA ALA A 71 -8.66 13.16 -8.50
C ALA A 71 -8.37 14.51 -9.19
N ASP A 72 -9.15 15.54 -8.86
CA ASP A 72 -8.97 16.90 -9.38
C ASP A 72 -7.59 17.46 -9.00
N SER A 73 -7.18 17.25 -7.74
CA SER A 73 -5.85 17.65 -7.26
C SER A 73 -4.73 16.92 -8.00
N LYS A 74 -4.87 15.61 -8.26
CA LYS A 74 -3.89 14.83 -9.02
C LYS A 74 -3.75 15.33 -10.46
N GLN A 75 -4.88 15.67 -11.10
CA GLN A 75 -4.88 16.26 -12.43
C GLN A 75 -4.18 17.63 -12.44
N ALA A 76 -4.49 18.51 -11.47
CA ALA A 76 -3.83 19.79 -11.33
C ALA A 76 -2.30 19.65 -11.12
N GLN A 77 -1.88 18.68 -10.31
CA GLN A 77 -0.46 18.38 -10.10
C GLN A 77 0.23 17.93 -11.40
N GLN A 78 -0.45 17.12 -12.21
CA GLN A 78 0.10 16.68 -13.49
C GLN A 78 0.26 17.86 -14.45
N LEU A 79 -0.74 18.74 -14.55
CA LEU A 79 -0.65 19.96 -15.37
C LEU A 79 0.50 20.87 -14.91
N LEU A 80 0.68 21.05 -13.60
CA LEU A 80 1.80 21.84 -13.06
C LEU A 80 3.16 21.24 -13.40
N ARG A 81 3.29 19.91 -13.34
CA ARG A 81 4.53 19.22 -13.77
C ARG A 81 4.80 19.45 -15.25
N GLU A 82 3.79 19.30 -16.09
CA GLU A 82 3.90 19.52 -17.53
C GLU A 82 4.30 20.97 -17.85
N GLN A 83 3.74 21.95 -17.15
CA GLN A 83 4.11 23.36 -17.28
C GLN A 83 5.56 23.65 -16.84
N ILE A 84 5.99 23.10 -15.70
CA ILE A 84 7.38 23.22 -15.23
C ILE A 84 8.33 22.60 -16.26
N ASP A 85 8.03 21.38 -16.72
CA ASP A 85 8.84 20.66 -17.70
C ASP A 85 8.93 21.42 -19.04
N GLU A 86 7.83 22.03 -19.49
CA GLU A 86 7.79 22.85 -20.71
C GLU A 86 8.64 24.11 -20.57
N LEU A 87 8.47 24.86 -19.47
CA LEU A 87 9.25 26.06 -19.19
C LEU A 87 10.75 25.75 -19.08
N GLU A 88 11.10 24.73 -18.29
CA GLU A 88 12.49 24.30 -18.15
C GLU A 88 13.10 23.86 -19.49
N GLN A 89 12.35 23.15 -20.34
CA GLN A 89 12.83 22.75 -21.65
C GLN A 89 12.99 23.93 -22.59
N ALA A 90 12.05 24.88 -22.58
CA ALA A 90 12.13 26.09 -23.38
C ALA A 90 13.37 26.90 -23.00
N ASP A 91 13.65 27.08 -21.70
CA ASP A 91 14.83 27.82 -21.25
C ASP A 91 16.13 27.05 -21.44
N LYS A 92 16.13 25.71 -21.28
CA LYS A 92 17.28 24.86 -21.63
C LYS A 92 17.63 24.98 -23.11
N ARG A 93 16.65 25.13 -24.00
CA ARG A 93 16.89 25.38 -25.43
C ARG A 93 17.54 26.75 -25.66
N LYS A 94 17.10 27.81 -24.96
CA LYS A 94 17.79 29.12 -25.00
C LYS A 94 19.26 29.01 -24.59
N CYS A 95 19.57 28.24 -23.53
CA CYS A 95 20.96 27.99 -23.12
C CYS A 95 21.81 27.24 -24.17
N ILE A 96 21.17 26.49 -25.09
CA ILE A 96 21.84 25.83 -26.22
C ILE A 96 22.02 26.83 -27.38
N ASP A 97 21.00 27.64 -27.68
CA ASP A 97 20.96 28.57 -28.80
C ASP A 97 21.88 29.79 -28.61
N GLU A 98 22.01 30.31 -27.38
CA GLU A 98 22.99 31.36 -27.02
C GLU A 98 24.45 30.92 -27.27
N ARG A 99 24.68 29.61 -27.42
CA ARG A 99 25.98 29.02 -27.75
C ARG A 99 26.19 28.75 -29.24
N GLY A 100 25.11 28.78 -30.03
CA GLY A 100 25.07 28.31 -31.42
C GLY A 100 25.28 29.39 -32.48
N ASN A 101 25.33 30.67 -32.13
CA ASN A 101 25.42 31.74 -33.14
C ASN A 101 26.60 32.72 -32.95
N PRO A 102 27.82 32.36 -33.38
CA PRO A 102 28.84 33.35 -33.74
C PRO A 102 28.58 34.02 -35.11
N ARG A 103 27.37 33.92 -35.69
CA ARG A 103 27.03 34.44 -37.05
C ARG A 103 25.83 35.40 -37.09
N GLN A 104 25.64 36.23 -36.08
CA GLN A 104 24.62 37.29 -36.11
C GLN A 104 25.17 38.71 -35.91
N ASN A 105 26.37 38.97 -36.45
CA ASN A 105 26.85 40.32 -36.71
C ASN A 105 26.91 40.62 -38.22
N ASP A 106 25.91 40.15 -38.99
CA ASP A 106 25.63 40.73 -40.32
C ASP A 106 24.40 41.64 -40.20
N PRO A 107 24.56 42.98 -40.31
CA PRO A 107 23.50 43.95 -40.03
C PRO A 107 22.44 44.06 -41.13
N ASN A 108 22.25 43.04 -41.98
CA ASN A 108 21.51 43.20 -43.23
C ASN A 108 20.47 42.11 -43.54
N ASN A 109 19.76 41.60 -42.54
CA ASN A 109 18.48 40.93 -42.79
C ASN A 109 17.40 41.40 -41.83
N SER A 110 16.63 42.35 -42.35
CA SER A 110 15.44 42.93 -41.77
C SER A 110 14.30 41.91 -41.69
N SER A 111 13.65 41.90 -40.53
CA SER A 111 12.22 41.64 -40.27
C SER A 111 11.51 40.39 -40.82
N SER A 112 11.13 39.51 -39.89
CA SER A 112 9.75 39.00 -39.84
C SER A 112 9.39 38.62 -38.40
N PRO A 113 8.35 39.22 -37.80
CA PRO A 113 7.84 38.78 -36.51
C PRO A 113 6.97 37.53 -36.73
N LEU A 114 7.42 36.37 -36.24
CA LEU A 114 6.59 35.17 -36.24
C LEU A 114 5.58 35.24 -35.09
N ASN A 115 4.56 36.09 -35.25
CA ASN A 115 3.30 35.93 -34.55
C ASN A 115 2.68 34.62 -35.03
N THR A 116 2.91 33.52 -34.31
CA THR A 116 2.18 32.28 -34.54
C THR A 116 1.19 32.10 -33.39
N PRO A 117 -0.13 32.11 -33.66
CA PRO A 117 -1.13 31.94 -32.62
C PRO A 117 -1.03 30.54 -32.02
N MET A 118 -1.15 30.46 -30.70
CA MET A 118 -1.39 29.22 -29.97
C MET A 118 -2.62 28.51 -30.53
N LEU A 119 -2.41 27.53 -31.40
CA LEU A 119 -3.44 26.57 -31.79
C LEU A 119 -3.16 25.25 -31.09
N ARG A 120 -4.03 24.95 -30.13
CA ARG A 120 -4.31 23.61 -29.60
C ARG A 120 -4.29 22.60 -30.75
N GLY A 121 -3.38 21.64 -30.69
CA GLY A 121 -3.35 20.58 -31.70
C GLY A 121 -2.24 19.58 -31.43
N PHE A 122 -2.61 18.46 -30.81
CA PHE A 122 -1.96 17.17 -30.81
C PHE A 122 -0.76 17.02 -31.78
N SER A 123 0.44 17.01 -31.22
CA SER A 123 1.57 16.23 -31.71
C SER A 123 2.64 16.24 -30.62
N ARG A 124 2.76 15.14 -29.87
CA ARG A 124 4.01 14.86 -29.16
C ARG A 124 5.12 14.91 -30.21
N PRO A 125 6.10 15.83 -30.14
CA PRO A 125 7.24 15.71 -31.02
C PRO A 125 7.90 14.38 -30.68
N SER A 126 7.94 13.50 -31.68
CA SER A 126 8.77 12.29 -31.67
C SER A 126 10.12 12.66 -31.08
N ARG A 127 10.57 11.83 -30.12
CA ARG A 127 11.92 11.86 -29.57
C ARG A 127 12.91 11.79 -30.73
N LEU A 128 13.29 12.94 -31.26
CA LEU A 128 14.44 13.09 -32.12
C LEU A 128 15.62 12.81 -31.21
N SER A 129 16.15 11.60 -31.36
CA SER A 129 17.44 11.12 -30.90
C SER A 129 18.58 11.95 -31.51
N ALA A 130 18.52 13.28 -31.36
CA ALA A 130 19.73 14.04 -31.26
C ALA A 130 20.31 13.66 -29.91
N GLU A 131 21.30 12.77 -29.96
CA GLU A 131 22.34 12.63 -28.96
C GLU A 131 22.86 14.04 -28.64
N ILE A 132 22.16 14.77 -27.77
CA ILE A 132 22.64 16.03 -27.20
C ILE A 132 23.84 15.59 -26.36
N GLN A 133 25.02 15.62 -26.97
CA GLN A 133 26.29 15.56 -26.29
C GLN A 133 26.18 16.57 -25.14
N ARG A 134 25.95 16.06 -23.93
CA ARG A 134 25.79 16.89 -22.73
C ARG A 134 27.00 17.81 -22.70
N PRO A 135 26.83 19.13 -22.86
CA PRO A 135 27.99 19.98 -23.01
C PRO A 135 28.74 19.99 -21.68
N ASN A 136 29.93 19.39 -21.63
CA ASN A 136 30.82 19.35 -20.46
C ASN A 136 31.47 20.72 -20.17
N LYS A 137 30.77 21.81 -20.49
CA LYS A 137 31.27 23.17 -20.46
C LYS A 137 30.56 23.95 -19.33
N PRO A 138 31.30 24.56 -18.40
CA PRO A 138 30.74 25.23 -17.21
C PRO A 138 29.61 26.23 -17.50
N SER A 139 29.75 27.06 -18.54
CA SER A 139 28.74 28.10 -18.85
C SER A 139 27.35 27.58 -19.22
N TYR A 140 27.23 26.32 -19.67
CA TYR A 140 25.92 25.71 -19.90
C TYR A 140 25.25 25.37 -18.56
N TRP A 141 26.02 24.83 -17.61
CA TRP A 141 25.52 24.50 -16.28
C TRP A 141 25.19 25.76 -15.48
N ASP A 142 25.93 26.86 -15.67
CA ASP A 142 25.61 28.15 -15.09
C ASP A 142 24.28 28.70 -15.62
N CYS A 143 24.03 28.63 -16.94
CA CYS A 143 22.75 28.99 -17.54
C CYS A 143 21.60 28.09 -17.07
N VAL A 144 21.82 26.77 -16.99
CA VAL A 144 20.79 25.85 -16.47
C VAL A 144 20.48 26.10 -15.00
N LYS A 145 21.46 26.55 -14.21
CA LYS A 145 21.26 26.88 -12.81
C LYS A 145 20.33 28.09 -12.63
N THR A 146 20.44 29.12 -13.47
CA THR A 146 19.56 30.29 -13.39
C THR A 146 18.11 29.97 -13.73
N ILE A 147 17.85 28.95 -14.56
CA ILE A 147 16.48 28.43 -14.81
C ILE A 147 15.83 27.94 -13.50
N ALA A 148 16.60 27.26 -12.65
CA ALA A 148 16.07 26.79 -11.37
C ALA A 148 15.79 27.94 -10.37
N GLU A 149 16.41 29.10 -10.59
CA GLU A 149 16.24 30.33 -9.82
C GLU A 149 15.17 31.26 -10.43
N ASP A 150 14.56 30.88 -11.57
CA ASP A 150 13.47 31.64 -12.17
C ASP A 150 12.27 31.74 -11.20
N PRO A 151 11.76 32.97 -10.95
CA PRO A 151 10.71 33.18 -9.96
C PRO A 151 9.40 32.45 -10.32
N LEU A 152 9.06 32.33 -11.61
CA LEU A 152 7.88 31.61 -12.06
C LEU A 152 8.04 30.10 -11.86
N ILE A 153 9.19 29.53 -12.20
CA ILE A 153 9.47 28.10 -11.98
C ILE A 153 9.49 27.78 -10.47
N SER A 154 10.07 28.67 -9.66
CA SER A 154 10.08 28.55 -8.20
C SER A 154 8.67 28.59 -7.59
N ASP A 155 7.81 29.50 -8.05
CA ASP A 155 6.42 29.61 -7.60
C ASP A 155 5.61 28.38 -7.98
N LEU A 156 5.75 27.88 -9.22
CA LEU A 156 5.09 26.66 -9.67
C LEU A 156 5.53 25.43 -8.87
N ARG A 157 6.83 25.31 -8.55
CA ARG A 157 7.34 24.25 -7.67
C ARG A 157 6.81 24.37 -6.25
N THR A 158 6.66 25.59 -5.74
CA THR A 158 6.02 25.84 -4.43
C THR A 158 4.56 25.42 -4.44
N GLN A 159 3.84 25.67 -5.53
CA GLN A 159 2.47 25.19 -5.70
C GLN A 159 2.42 23.66 -5.79
N GLN A 160 3.39 23.05 -6.47
CA GLN A 160 3.52 21.59 -6.58
C GLN A 160 3.82 20.91 -5.23
N SER A 161 4.61 21.53 -4.35
CA SER A 161 4.96 20.95 -3.04
C SER A 161 3.76 20.86 -2.10
N ARG A 162 2.77 21.75 -2.23
CA ARG A 162 1.52 21.73 -1.45
C ARG A 162 0.70 20.45 -1.65
N PHE A 163 0.88 19.74 -2.77
CA PHE A 163 0.23 18.44 -2.99
C PHE A 163 0.76 17.32 -2.09
N GLY A 164 1.97 17.47 -1.53
CA GLY A 164 2.53 16.50 -0.57
C GLY A 164 1.62 16.31 0.64
N ASN A 165 1.03 17.40 1.15
CA ASN A 165 0.11 17.36 2.29
C ASN A 165 -1.18 16.58 1.96
N ILE A 166 -1.71 16.73 0.74
CA ILE A 166 -2.92 16.03 0.29
C ILE A 166 -2.66 14.52 0.19
N GLU A 167 -1.50 14.10 -0.34
CA GLU A 167 -1.13 12.69 -0.37
C GLU A 167 -0.95 12.11 1.04
N GLN A 168 -0.31 12.85 1.93
CA GLN A 168 -0.10 12.41 3.31
C GLN A 168 -1.42 12.25 4.05
N GLN A 169 -2.33 13.23 3.92
CA GLN A 169 -3.68 13.16 4.48
C GLN A 169 -4.42 11.92 3.98
N ARG A 170 -4.43 11.69 2.66
CA ARG A 170 -5.07 10.50 2.07
C ARG A 170 -4.51 9.18 2.64
N ARG A 171 -3.18 9.09 2.80
CA ARG A 171 -2.54 7.89 3.35
C ARG A 171 -2.96 7.66 4.81
N ASN A 172 -3.08 8.72 5.60
CA ASN A 172 -3.54 8.63 6.99
C ASN A 172 -5.00 8.18 7.06
N THR A 173 -5.89 8.82 6.30
CA THR A 173 -7.31 8.45 6.25
C THR A 173 -7.51 7.01 5.77
N GLU A 174 -6.77 6.56 4.76
CA GLU A 174 -6.83 5.17 4.29
C GLU A 174 -6.34 4.18 5.35
N ARG A 175 -5.28 4.54 6.09
CA ARG A 175 -4.75 3.71 7.19
C ARG A 175 -5.74 3.59 8.34
N GLU A 176 -6.35 4.70 8.74
CA GLU A 176 -7.37 4.75 9.78
C GLU A 176 -8.59 3.91 9.39
N ARG A 177 -9.03 4.01 8.13
CA ARG A 177 -10.13 3.20 7.59
C ARG A 177 -9.82 1.71 7.66
N ARG A 178 -8.61 1.30 7.26
CA ARG A 178 -8.14 -0.09 7.37
C ARG A 178 -8.15 -0.60 8.80
N GLN A 179 -7.57 0.15 9.72
CA GLN A 179 -7.54 -0.22 11.14
C GLN A 179 -8.94 -0.36 11.72
N ARG A 180 -9.86 0.53 11.30
CA ARG A 180 -11.27 0.42 11.68
C ARG A 180 -11.93 -0.82 11.11
N ALA A 181 -11.70 -1.13 9.83
CA ALA A 181 -12.23 -2.34 9.19
C ALA A 181 -11.73 -3.62 9.89
N GLU A 182 -10.44 -3.69 10.23
CA GLU A 182 -9.86 -4.81 10.97
C GLU A 182 -10.47 -4.95 12.38
N THR A 183 -10.69 -3.83 13.07
CA THR A 183 -11.29 -3.82 14.41
C THR A 183 -12.74 -4.32 14.37
N ILE A 184 -13.53 -3.81 13.41
CA ILE A 184 -14.92 -4.22 13.20
C ILE A 184 -14.99 -5.70 12.82
N LEU A 185 -14.15 -6.14 11.88
CA LEU A 185 -14.11 -7.53 11.44
C LEU A 185 -13.76 -8.48 12.60
N SER A 186 -12.75 -8.13 13.41
CA SER A 186 -12.35 -8.92 14.56
C SER A 186 -13.50 -9.10 15.55
N LYS A 187 -14.25 -8.03 15.81
CA LYS A 187 -15.43 -8.06 16.68
C LYS A 187 -16.55 -8.93 16.08
N LEU A 188 -16.91 -8.71 14.82
CA LEU A 188 -17.97 -9.47 14.15
C LEU A 188 -17.63 -10.97 14.04
N ALA A 189 -16.37 -11.30 13.78
CA ALA A 189 -15.91 -12.69 13.75
C ALA A 189 -15.97 -13.35 15.14
N ALA A 190 -15.61 -12.61 16.20
CA ALA A 190 -15.73 -13.10 17.57
C ALA A 190 -17.19 -13.34 17.96
N ASP A 191 -18.08 -12.39 17.65
CA ASP A 191 -19.52 -12.48 17.94
C ASP A 191 -20.16 -13.64 17.18
N TYR A 192 -19.87 -13.77 15.88
CA TYR A 192 -20.30 -14.90 15.04
C TYR A 192 -19.79 -16.24 15.59
N GLY A 193 -18.52 -16.30 15.99
CA GLY A 193 -17.93 -17.49 16.60
C GLY A 193 -18.65 -17.89 17.90
N GLN A 194 -18.94 -16.91 18.77
CA GLN A 194 -19.67 -17.15 20.01
C GLN A 194 -21.11 -17.61 19.75
N ALA A 195 -21.81 -17.01 18.79
CA ALA A 195 -23.19 -17.35 18.44
C ALA A 195 -23.33 -18.77 17.89
N HIS A 196 -22.32 -19.28 17.19
CA HIS A 196 -22.33 -20.60 16.57
C HIS A 196 -21.50 -21.66 17.30
N GLY A 197 -20.95 -21.31 18.47
CA GLY A 197 -20.16 -22.24 19.29
C GLY A 197 -18.80 -22.60 18.67
N TYR A 198 -18.24 -21.72 17.83
CA TYR A 198 -16.92 -21.89 17.27
C TYR A 198 -15.87 -21.29 18.21
N PRO A 199 -14.96 -22.11 18.77
CA PRO A 199 -13.98 -21.63 19.74
C PRO A 199 -12.91 -20.74 19.11
N LEU A 200 -12.65 -20.90 17.80
CA LEU A 200 -11.69 -20.12 17.05
C LEU A 200 -12.03 -20.16 15.56
N ILE A 201 -12.04 -18.99 14.92
CA ILE A 201 -12.09 -18.85 13.47
C ILE A 201 -10.68 -18.54 12.99
N LEU A 202 -10.08 -19.47 12.27
CA LEU A 202 -8.73 -19.32 11.77
C LEU A 202 -8.71 -18.40 10.56
N ASN A 203 -7.70 -17.53 10.56
CA ASN A 203 -7.44 -16.67 9.43
C ASN A 203 -6.74 -17.46 8.32
N ASN A 204 -7.36 -17.51 7.14
CA ASN A 204 -6.77 -17.96 5.88
C ASN A 204 -6.68 -19.49 5.65
N ILE A 205 -6.45 -19.82 4.38
CA ILE A 205 -6.57 -21.13 3.70
C ILE A 205 -6.22 -22.34 4.59
N SER A 206 -7.07 -23.37 4.56
CA SER A 206 -6.95 -24.67 5.24
C SER A 206 -5.58 -25.37 5.15
N GLN A 207 -4.71 -24.91 4.25
CA GLN A 207 -3.33 -25.35 4.06
C GLN A 207 -2.42 -25.16 5.29
N TYR A 208 -2.74 -24.23 6.20
CA TYR A 208 -1.96 -23.98 7.42
C TYR A 208 -2.38 -24.87 8.60
N VAL A 209 -3.43 -25.67 8.46
CA VAL A 209 -3.88 -26.59 9.51
C VAL A 209 -3.03 -27.87 9.44
N LEU A 210 -1.92 -27.89 10.19
CA LEU A 210 -0.96 -29.02 10.20
C LEU A 210 -1.56 -30.34 10.71
N PHE A 211 -2.53 -30.27 11.62
CA PHE A 211 -3.21 -31.45 12.15
C PHE A 211 -4.66 -31.15 12.50
N ASN A 212 -5.57 -31.83 11.82
CA ASN A 212 -6.99 -31.87 12.16
C ASN A 212 -7.40 -33.34 12.29
N ARG A 213 -7.66 -33.79 13.52
CA ARG A 213 -8.03 -35.18 13.84
C ARG A 213 -9.22 -35.67 13.02
N ASN A 214 -10.17 -34.77 12.73
CA ASN A 214 -11.41 -35.12 12.05
C ASN A 214 -11.36 -34.82 10.55
N LYS A 215 -10.30 -34.16 10.06
CA LYS A 215 -10.12 -33.69 8.67
C LYS A 215 -11.26 -32.79 8.13
N VAL A 216 -12.22 -32.41 8.96
CA VAL A 216 -13.30 -31.49 8.60
C VAL A 216 -12.86 -30.08 8.95
N VAL A 217 -12.63 -29.27 7.92
CA VAL A 217 -12.44 -27.83 8.03
C VAL A 217 -13.68 -27.18 7.41
N LEU A 218 -14.41 -26.43 8.21
CA LEU A 218 -15.57 -25.68 7.74
C LEU A 218 -15.11 -24.30 7.29
N ASP A 219 -15.36 -23.97 6.03
CA ASP A 219 -15.21 -22.60 5.53
C ASP A 219 -16.51 -21.85 5.81
N VAL A 220 -16.43 -20.79 6.61
CA VAL A 220 -17.57 -19.95 7.00
C VAL A 220 -17.50 -18.57 6.34
N THR A 221 -16.65 -18.40 5.33
CA THR A 221 -16.45 -17.08 4.70
C THR A 221 -17.76 -16.48 4.20
N ASP A 222 -18.56 -17.25 3.47
CA ASP A 222 -19.82 -16.76 2.89
C ASP A 222 -20.86 -16.45 3.99
N ASP A 223 -20.98 -17.32 5.00
CA ASP A 223 -21.87 -17.08 6.16
C ASP A 223 -21.47 -15.82 6.95
N LEU A 224 -20.16 -15.57 7.08
CA LEU A 224 -19.64 -14.37 7.72
C LEU A 224 -19.88 -13.11 6.87
N LEU A 225 -19.83 -13.21 5.54
CA LEU A 225 -20.19 -12.09 4.67
C LEU A 225 -21.66 -11.71 4.84
N ASP A 226 -22.56 -12.70 4.87
CA ASP A 226 -23.99 -12.49 5.14
C ASP A 226 -24.21 -11.90 6.55
N TYR A 227 -23.49 -12.42 7.55
CA TYR A 227 -23.53 -11.89 8.90
C TYR A 227 -23.07 -10.43 8.97
N ILE A 228 -21.95 -10.08 8.34
CA ILE A 228 -21.42 -8.70 8.27
C ILE A 228 -22.44 -7.78 7.60
N ALA A 229 -23.06 -8.21 6.49
CA ALA A 229 -24.07 -7.43 5.78
C ALA A 229 -25.32 -7.15 6.63
N ALA A 230 -25.67 -8.06 7.54
CA ALA A 230 -26.79 -7.90 8.46
C ALA A 230 -26.48 -7.06 9.71
N HIS A 231 -25.21 -6.74 9.98
CA HIS A 231 -24.79 -6.04 11.21
C HIS A 231 -24.53 -4.54 10.97
N PRO A 232 -25.24 -3.64 11.68
CA PRO A 232 -25.15 -2.20 11.44
C PRO A 232 -23.78 -1.60 11.82
N GLU A 233 -22.98 -2.29 12.63
CA GLU A 233 -21.65 -1.85 13.06
C GLU A 233 -20.68 -1.70 11.88
N ALA A 234 -20.86 -2.48 10.80
CA ALA A 234 -20.09 -2.36 9.57
C ALA A 234 -20.52 -1.16 8.70
N THR A 235 -21.71 -0.60 8.97
CA THR A 235 -22.34 0.45 8.14
C THR A 235 -22.50 1.78 8.85
N GLN A 236 -21.98 1.95 10.07
CA GLN A 236 -22.07 3.23 10.77
C GLN A 236 -20.97 4.20 10.33
N PRO A 237 -21.31 5.46 10.03
CA PRO A 237 -20.31 6.51 9.79
C PRO A 237 -19.32 6.57 10.95
N PRO A 238 -18.07 6.99 10.73
CA PRO A 238 -17.17 7.27 11.84
C PRO A 238 -17.88 8.25 12.78
N ALA A 239 -17.89 7.95 14.07
CA ALA A 239 -18.36 8.91 15.07
C ALA A 239 -17.53 10.18 14.83
N VAL A 240 -18.20 11.25 14.39
CA VAL A 240 -17.55 12.55 14.16
C VAL A 240 -16.85 12.86 15.48
N ALA A 241 -15.52 12.80 15.49
CA ALA A 241 -14.76 13.26 16.63
C ALA A 241 -15.19 14.70 16.82
N ALA A 242 -15.88 14.97 17.93
CA ALA A 242 -16.30 16.33 18.26
C ALA A 242 -15.04 17.19 18.14
N ASP A 243 -15.05 18.12 17.18
CA ASP A 243 -13.97 19.06 16.96
C ASP A 243 -13.57 19.60 18.34
N PRO A 244 -12.33 19.40 18.81
CA PRO A 244 -11.89 20.09 20.01
C PRO A 244 -11.98 21.57 19.67
N ALA A 245 -13.01 22.20 20.23
CA ALA A 245 -13.42 23.55 19.93
C ALA A 245 -12.21 24.45 19.69
N VAL A 246 -12.22 25.09 18.52
CA VAL A 246 -11.47 26.32 18.28
C VAL A 246 -11.81 27.25 19.44
N ASN A 247 -10.95 27.29 20.44
CA ASN A 247 -11.01 28.32 21.47
C ASN A 247 -10.70 29.63 20.75
N PRO A 248 -11.62 30.62 20.79
CA PRO A 248 -11.43 31.92 20.16
C PRO A 248 -10.24 32.67 20.75
#